data_AF-A0A1M3H2R1-F1
#
_entry.id   AF-A0A1M3H2R1-F1
#
_cell.length_a   1.000
_cell.length_b   1.000
_cell.length_c   1.000
_cell.angle_alpha   90.00
_cell.angle_beta   90.00
_cell.angle_gamma   90.00
#
_symmetry.space_group_name_H-M   'P 1'
#
loop_
_entity.id
_entity.type
_entity.pdbx_description
1 polymer ?
#
loop_
_entity_poly.entity_id
_entity_poly.type
_entity_poly.pdbx_seq_one_letter_code
_entity_poly.pdbx_strand_id
1 'polypeptide(L)'
;NTGDDRRRTHDMNTANWIPDLFMQRVMEGGDWTLFSPNDVPDLHDLYGRRFAEAYTEYERRADRGEIKVFKRIPAVQMWRKMLSMLFETGHPWITFKDPCNIRSPQQHVGVVHSSNLCTEITLNTSDTEIAVCNLGSVNLVNHLKDGKLDLDKLKATIHTAMRMLDNVVDVNYYAVGKARNSNLKHRPVGLGIMGFQDALQELRVPYASNEAVEFADRSMEAVSYYAFWASTELAAERGRYSSYEGSLWSRGILPQDSLQLLMEERGGYLEVDTSSTLDWDALRARIGQYGMRNSNCLAIAPTATIANIVGVSASIEPTYQNIYVKSNLSGEFTVANKYLVADLKKLGLWDEVMVADIKYFDGSLAKIDRIPADIRTLYATAFEMETSWLVECASRRQKWIDQAQSLNIYMAGASGKKLDETYKLAWIRGLKTTYYLRTLGATSAEKSTGKGGELNAVSSSGGAYDSTRASARSGSESLSGAGAMSSGSSAINAAAANLPEPEIEGRACTMRPGDPGFEECEACQ
;
A
#
# COMPACT_ATOMS: atom_id res chain seq x y z
N ASN A 1 -2.34 -20.44 5.38
CA ASN A 1 -1.24 -21.23 5.94
C ASN A 1 -1.75 -22.38 6.77
N THR A 2 -2.77 -22.18 7.61
CA THR A 2 -3.39 -23.23 8.44
C THR A 2 -4.92 -23.26 8.28
N GLY A 3 -5.57 -24.28 8.83
CA GLY A 3 -7.02 -24.50 8.78
C GLY A 3 -7.47 -25.33 7.57
N ASP A 4 -8.79 -25.55 7.44
CA ASP A 4 -9.39 -26.34 6.35
C ASP A 4 -9.07 -25.75 4.96
N ASP A 5 -8.36 -26.53 4.15
CA ASP A 5 -7.86 -26.15 2.83
C ASP A 5 -9.00 -25.82 1.85
N ARG A 6 -10.18 -26.43 2.03
CA ARG A 6 -11.38 -26.13 1.23
C ARG A 6 -11.85 -24.68 1.35
N ARG A 7 -11.39 -23.97 2.38
CA ARG A 7 -11.72 -22.57 2.69
C ARG A 7 -10.53 -21.64 2.44
N ARG A 8 -9.60 -22.03 1.56
CA ARG A 8 -8.37 -21.29 1.23
C ARG A 8 -8.22 -21.13 -0.28
N THR A 9 -7.63 -20.00 -0.67
CA THR A 9 -7.36 -19.65 -2.05
C THR A 9 -5.96 -19.04 -2.13
N HIS A 10 -4.93 -19.87 -1.97
CA HIS A 10 -3.53 -19.44 -1.81
C HIS A 10 -3.01 -18.60 -2.97
N ASP A 11 -3.53 -18.85 -4.18
CA ASP A 11 -3.11 -18.18 -5.41
C ASP A 11 -4.05 -17.02 -5.82
N MET A 12 -4.98 -16.63 -4.95
CA MET A 12 -5.93 -15.54 -5.22
C MET A 12 -5.75 -14.40 -4.20
N ASN A 13 -5.44 -13.22 -4.70
CA ASN A 13 -5.46 -12.00 -3.88
C ASN A 13 -6.91 -11.60 -3.55
N THR A 14 -7.11 -10.95 -2.40
CA THR A 14 -8.42 -10.46 -1.96
C THR A 14 -8.33 -9.01 -1.51
N ALA A 15 -9.41 -8.25 -1.73
CA ALA A 15 -9.54 -6.86 -1.33
C ALA A 15 -10.97 -6.56 -0.86
N ASN A 16 -11.10 -5.72 0.16
CA ASN A 16 -12.38 -5.21 0.64
C ASN A 16 -12.78 -3.97 -0.15
N TRP A 17 -14.00 -3.93 -0.68
CA TRP A 17 -14.60 -2.77 -1.36
C TRP A 17 -15.57 -2.06 -0.40
N ILE A 18 -15.04 -1.11 0.37
CA ILE A 18 -15.68 -0.59 1.59
C ILE A 18 -16.51 0.67 1.29
N PRO A 19 -17.83 0.68 1.54
CA PRO A 19 -18.66 1.90 1.46
C PRO A 19 -18.36 2.83 2.66
N ASP A 20 -18.51 4.13 2.46
CA ASP A 20 -18.33 5.15 3.50
C ASP A 20 -19.25 4.91 4.70
N LEU A 21 -20.48 4.42 4.46
CA LEU A 21 -21.43 4.08 5.54
C LEU A 21 -20.85 3.05 6.52
N PHE A 22 -20.06 2.07 6.04
CA PHE A 22 -19.41 1.11 6.95
C PHE A 22 -18.41 1.82 7.85
N MET A 23 -17.57 2.69 7.28
CA MET A 23 -16.58 3.45 8.05
C MET A 23 -17.24 4.41 9.04
N GLN A 24 -18.34 5.08 8.67
CA GLN A 24 -19.15 5.90 9.58
C GLN A 24 -19.65 5.07 10.78
N ARG A 25 -20.24 3.88 10.53
CA ARG A 25 -20.67 2.97 11.60
C ARG A 25 -19.50 2.50 12.47
N VAL A 26 -18.29 2.30 11.90
CA VAL A 26 -17.08 1.99 12.69
C VAL A 26 -16.68 3.16 13.59
N MET A 27 -16.73 4.39 13.09
CA MET A 27 -16.37 5.60 13.85
C MET A 27 -17.37 5.88 14.98
N GLU A 28 -18.64 5.61 14.73
CA GLU A 28 -19.75 5.90 15.64
C GLU A 28 -20.11 4.72 16.57
N GLY A 29 -19.49 3.56 16.38
CA GLY A 29 -19.77 2.36 17.18
C GLY A 29 -21.13 1.72 16.86
N GLY A 30 -21.64 1.90 15.64
CA GLY A 30 -22.91 1.35 15.19
C GLY A 30 -22.84 -0.12 14.75
N ASP A 31 -24.01 -0.66 14.43
CA ASP A 31 -24.15 -2.01 13.87
C ASP A 31 -23.96 -2.03 12.35
N TRP A 32 -23.66 -3.22 11.83
CA TRP A 32 -23.55 -3.54 10.41
C TRP A 32 -24.31 -4.82 10.09
N THR A 33 -25.17 -4.79 9.07
CA THR A 33 -25.96 -5.92 8.59
C THR A 33 -25.36 -6.54 7.33
N LEU A 34 -25.03 -7.82 7.42
CA LEU A 34 -24.64 -8.65 6.28
C LEU A 34 -25.90 -9.17 5.58
N PHE A 35 -25.98 -8.96 4.27
CA PHE A 35 -27.05 -9.43 3.40
C PHE A 35 -26.50 -10.39 2.32
N SER A 36 -27.37 -11.23 1.79
CA SER A 36 -27.13 -11.93 0.51
C SER A 36 -27.46 -10.99 -0.65
N PRO A 37 -26.60 -10.85 -1.68
CA PRO A 37 -26.87 -9.97 -2.82
C PRO A 37 -28.12 -10.37 -3.61
N ASN A 38 -28.60 -11.62 -3.51
CA ASN A 38 -29.86 -12.03 -4.13
C ASN A 38 -31.08 -11.31 -3.53
N ASP A 39 -31.02 -10.93 -2.25
CA ASP A 39 -32.11 -10.24 -1.55
C ASP A 39 -32.00 -8.71 -1.66
N VAL A 40 -30.81 -8.21 -1.99
CA VAL A 40 -30.47 -6.77 -2.08
C VAL A 40 -29.67 -6.44 -3.36
N PRO A 41 -30.18 -6.77 -4.55
CA PRO A 41 -29.39 -6.86 -5.79
C PRO A 41 -28.85 -5.52 -6.31
N ASP A 42 -29.44 -4.39 -5.91
CA ASP A 42 -29.09 -3.04 -6.35
C ASP A 42 -27.90 -2.43 -5.57
N LEU A 43 -27.61 -2.91 -4.36
CA LEU A 43 -26.61 -2.31 -3.47
C LEU A 43 -25.20 -2.27 -4.07
N HIS A 44 -24.85 -3.22 -4.94
CA HIS A 44 -23.52 -3.22 -5.56
C HIS A 44 -23.34 -2.04 -6.52
N ASP A 45 -24.40 -1.65 -7.23
CA ASP A 45 -24.41 -0.60 -8.23
C ASP A 45 -24.65 0.80 -7.64
N LEU A 46 -25.20 0.87 -6.42
CA LEU A 46 -25.38 2.13 -5.69
C LEU A 46 -24.12 2.51 -4.91
N TYR A 47 -23.86 3.81 -4.76
CA TYR A 47 -22.76 4.35 -3.94
C TYR A 47 -23.19 5.66 -3.27
N GLY A 48 -22.39 6.17 -2.34
CA GLY A 48 -22.65 7.43 -1.63
C GLY A 48 -23.97 7.41 -0.85
N ARG A 49 -24.68 8.54 -0.82
CA ARG A 49 -25.96 8.65 -0.09
C ARG A 49 -27.02 7.68 -0.57
N ARG A 50 -27.09 7.44 -1.89
CA ARG A 50 -28.06 6.51 -2.47
C ARG A 50 -27.85 5.08 -1.98
N PHE A 51 -26.59 4.65 -1.85
CA PHE A 51 -26.28 3.38 -1.20
C PHE A 51 -26.73 3.37 0.26
N ALA A 52 -26.41 4.43 1.02
CA ALA A 52 -26.77 4.48 2.44
C ALA A 52 -28.29 4.45 2.67
N GLU A 53 -29.06 5.18 1.86
CA GLU A 53 -30.52 5.17 1.89
C GLU A 53 -31.10 3.79 1.58
N ALA A 54 -30.66 3.17 0.48
CA ALA A 54 -31.13 1.83 0.10
C ALA A 54 -30.73 0.78 1.14
N TYR A 55 -29.48 0.79 1.59
CA TYR A 55 -28.95 -0.13 2.59
C TYR A 55 -29.73 -0.05 3.91
N THR A 56 -29.99 1.17 4.40
CA THR A 56 -30.76 1.36 5.64
C THR A 56 -32.23 0.98 5.47
N GLU A 57 -32.82 1.15 4.28
CA GLU A 57 -34.16 0.59 4.04
C GLU A 57 -34.16 -0.94 4.04
N TYR A 58 -33.13 -1.59 3.50
CA TYR A 58 -32.98 -3.04 3.62
C TYR A 58 -32.80 -3.51 5.07
N GLU A 59 -32.10 -2.74 5.90
CA GLU A 59 -32.06 -2.98 7.36
C GLU A 59 -33.48 -2.94 7.96
N ARG A 60 -34.31 -1.94 7.61
CA ARG A 60 -35.70 -1.86 8.09
C ARG A 60 -36.58 -3.00 7.57
N ARG A 61 -36.39 -3.42 6.32
CA ARG A 61 -37.10 -4.57 5.72
C ARG A 61 -36.77 -5.87 6.44
N ALA A 62 -35.49 -6.06 6.80
CA ALA A 62 -35.07 -7.18 7.64
C ALA A 62 -35.72 -7.13 9.02
N ASP A 63 -35.79 -5.96 9.66
CA ASP A 63 -36.44 -5.78 10.96
C ASP A 63 -37.97 -6.04 10.90
N ARG A 64 -38.61 -5.77 9.75
CA ARG A 64 -40.02 -6.12 9.47
C ARG A 64 -40.23 -7.60 9.10
N GLY A 65 -39.16 -8.39 9.01
CA GLY A 65 -39.21 -9.81 8.65
C GLY A 65 -39.42 -10.09 7.15
N GLU A 66 -39.30 -9.07 6.29
CA GLU A 66 -39.41 -9.21 4.83
C GLU A 66 -38.16 -9.86 4.22
N ILE A 67 -36.98 -9.62 4.82
CA ILE A 67 -35.73 -10.31 4.48
C ILE A 67 -35.40 -11.26 5.62
N LYS A 68 -35.39 -12.57 5.31
CA LYS A 68 -35.16 -13.61 6.31
C LYS A 68 -33.68 -13.94 6.52
N VAL A 69 -32.85 -13.77 5.49
CA VAL A 69 -31.44 -14.13 5.52
C VAL A 69 -30.59 -12.87 5.69
N PHE A 70 -30.29 -12.53 6.94
CA PHE A 70 -29.37 -11.46 7.27
C PHE A 70 -28.63 -11.77 8.58
N LYS A 71 -27.51 -11.09 8.82
CA LYS A 71 -26.79 -11.17 10.09
C LYS A 71 -26.34 -9.77 10.52
N ARG A 72 -26.73 -9.32 11.71
CA ARG A 72 -26.28 -8.06 12.29
C ARG A 72 -25.10 -8.28 13.24
N ILE A 73 -24.06 -7.47 13.11
CA ILE A 73 -22.85 -7.50 13.94
C ILE A 73 -22.39 -6.06 14.23
N PRO A 74 -21.71 -5.79 15.34
CA PRO A 74 -21.08 -4.49 15.56
C PRO A 74 -20.06 -4.18 14.44
N ALA A 75 -20.12 -2.99 13.84
CA ALA A 75 -19.23 -2.61 12.74
C ALA A 75 -17.75 -2.67 13.17
N VAL A 76 -17.46 -2.25 14.40
CA VAL A 76 -16.12 -2.33 15.01
C VAL A 76 -15.60 -3.76 15.09
N GLN A 77 -16.46 -4.76 15.30
CA GLN A 77 -16.05 -6.16 15.34
C GLN A 77 -15.63 -6.64 13.95
N MET A 78 -16.40 -6.31 12.91
CA MET A 78 -16.04 -6.62 11.52
C MET A 78 -14.73 -5.94 11.13
N TRP A 79 -14.59 -4.66 11.47
CA TRP A 79 -13.38 -3.88 11.18
C TRP A 79 -12.13 -4.46 11.83
N ARG A 80 -12.19 -4.80 13.12
CA ARG A 80 -11.10 -5.49 13.81
C ARG A 80 -10.73 -6.79 13.11
N LYS A 81 -11.71 -7.58 12.68
CA LYS A 81 -11.45 -8.82 11.94
C LYS A 81 -10.75 -8.55 10.60
N MET A 82 -11.16 -7.54 9.84
CA MET A 82 -10.51 -7.15 8.58
C MET A 82 -9.04 -6.79 8.81
N LEU A 83 -8.76 -5.95 9.81
CA LEU A 83 -7.40 -5.53 10.13
C LEU A 83 -6.53 -6.68 10.66
N SER A 84 -7.07 -7.57 11.49
CA SER A 84 -6.35 -8.76 11.95
C SER A 84 -5.96 -9.67 10.79
N MET A 85 -6.87 -9.93 9.84
CA MET A 85 -6.54 -10.75 8.67
C MET A 85 -5.50 -10.08 7.77
N LEU A 86 -5.61 -8.76 7.57
CA LEU A 86 -4.63 -7.99 6.82
C LEU A 86 -3.24 -8.06 7.47
N PHE A 87 -3.17 -7.98 8.80
CA PHE A 87 -1.93 -8.14 9.54
C PHE A 87 -1.34 -9.56 9.42
N GLU A 88 -2.17 -10.59 9.61
CA GLU A 88 -1.71 -11.99 9.61
C GLU A 88 -1.33 -12.51 8.22
N THR A 89 -2.00 -12.05 7.18
CA THR A 89 -1.92 -12.65 5.83
C THR A 89 -1.55 -11.68 4.71
N GLY A 90 -1.47 -10.38 5.01
CA GLY A 90 -1.34 -9.33 4.00
C GLY A 90 -2.63 -9.07 3.19
N HIS A 91 -3.74 -9.73 3.54
CA HIS A 91 -5.02 -9.68 2.84
C HIS A 91 -6.22 -9.75 3.80
N PRO A 92 -7.40 -9.23 3.43
CA PRO A 92 -7.69 -8.52 2.20
C PRO A 92 -7.21 -7.06 2.27
N TRP A 93 -6.82 -6.48 1.13
CA TRP A 93 -6.49 -5.06 1.06
C TRP A 93 -7.68 -4.15 1.38
N ILE A 94 -7.43 -2.89 1.71
CA ILE A 94 -8.46 -1.91 2.07
C ILE A 94 -8.63 -0.90 0.93
N THR A 95 -9.81 -0.89 0.31
CA THR A 95 -10.16 0.03 -0.78
C THR A 95 -11.53 0.64 -0.52
N PHE A 96 -11.72 1.91 -0.83
CA PHE A 96 -12.90 2.70 -0.46
C PHE A 96 -13.78 2.95 -1.69
N LYS A 97 -14.95 2.31 -1.71
CA LYS A 97 -15.90 2.31 -2.83
C LYS A 97 -16.37 3.71 -3.21
N ASP A 98 -16.79 4.49 -2.22
CA ASP A 98 -17.47 5.76 -2.46
C ASP A 98 -16.50 6.83 -3.01
N PRO A 99 -15.30 7.04 -2.46
CA PRO A 99 -14.28 7.88 -3.09
C PRO A 99 -13.93 7.46 -4.52
N CYS A 100 -13.94 6.16 -4.82
CA CYS A 100 -13.66 5.67 -6.18
C CYS A 100 -14.78 6.04 -7.16
N ASN A 101 -16.05 5.94 -6.75
CA ASN A 101 -17.20 6.21 -7.61
C ASN A 101 -17.57 7.69 -7.71
N ILE A 102 -17.67 8.40 -6.58
CA ILE A 102 -18.06 9.82 -6.51
C ILE A 102 -17.07 10.70 -7.28
N ARG A 103 -15.79 10.31 -7.29
CA ARG A 103 -14.71 11.05 -7.94
C ARG A 103 -14.31 10.47 -9.30
N SER A 104 -15.07 9.50 -9.82
CA SER A 104 -14.80 8.91 -11.15
C SER A 104 -15.34 9.83 -12.24
N PRO A 105 -14.52 10.22 -13.23
CA PRO A 105 -15.02 10.97 -14.39
C PRO A 105 -16.07 10.21 -15.22
N GLN A 106 -16.21 8.90 -15.01
CA GLN A 106 -17.07 8.00 -15.78
C GLN A 106 -18.38 7.64 -15.08
N GLN A 107 -18.74 8.32 -14.00
CA GLN A 107 -19.96 8.04 -13.22
C GLN A 107 -21.28 8.13 -14.02
N HIS A 108 -21.28 8.79 -15.18
CA HIS A 108 -22.48 8.98 -16.02
C HIS A 108 -22.83 7.77 -16.89
N VAL A 109 -21.91 6.82 -17.03
CA VAL A 109 -21.99 5.70 -17.98
C VAL A 109 -21.77 4.33 -17.31
N GLY A 110 -21.55 4.29 -16.01
CA GLY A 110 -21.44 3.04 -15.25
C GLY A 110 -20.93 3.23 -13.84
N VAL A 111 -20.60 2.12 -13.20
CA VAL A 111 -20.16 2.02 -11.80
C VAL A 111 -18.79 1.36 -11.74
N VAL A 112 -17.94 1.85 -10.85
CA VAL A 112 -16.68 1.21 -10.47
C VAL A 112 -16.98 0.14 -9.41
N HIS A 113 -17.07 -1.12 -9.84
CA HIS A 113 -17.39 -2.26 -8.99
C HIS A 113 -16.21 -2.74 -8.13
N SER A 114 -14.99 -2.50 -8.59
CA SER A 114 -13.75 -2.87 -7.89
C SER A 114 -12.57 -2.04 -8.42
N SER A 115 -11.42 -2.22 -7.79
CA SER A 115 -10.15 -1.84 -8.41
C SER A 115 -9.52 -3.02 -9.19
N ASN A 116 -8.28 -2.88 -9.64
CA ASN A 116 -7.48 -3.94 -10.27
C ASN A 116 -6.57 -4.65 -9.25
N LEU A 117 -5.72 -5.56 -9.76
CA LEU A 117 -4.73 -6.33 -8.97
C LEU A 117 -3.79 -5.47 -8.12
N CYS A 118 -3.47 -4.25 -8.54
CA CYS A 118 -2.52 -3.38 -7.84
C CYS A 118 -3.19 -2.19 -7.15
N THR A 119 -4.53 -2.14 -7.14
CA THR A 119 -5.36 -1.15 -6.43
C THR A 119 -5.26 0.31 -6.90
N GLU A 120 -4.67 0.60 -8.05
CA GLU A 120 -4.51 1.97 -8.58
C GLU A 120 -5.57 2.37 -9.62
N ILE A 121 -6.31 1.40 -10.15
CA ILE A 121 -7.24 1.60 -11.26
C ILE A 121 -8.68 1.61 -10.76
N THR A 122 -9.46 2.60 -11.19
CA THR A 122 -10.87 2.75 -10.77
C THR A 122 -11.74 3.00 -12.00
N LEU A 123 -11.86 1.98 -12.84
CA LEU A 123 -12.58 2.02 -14.11
C LEU A 123 -13.89 1.22 -14.01
N ASN A 124 -14.89 1.65 -14.77
CA ASN A 124 -16.18 0.96 -14.81
C ASN A 124 -16.03 -0.43 -15.44
N THR A 125 -16.86 -1.36 -14.98
CA THR A 125 -17.01 -2.70 -15.57
C THR A 125 -18.49 -3.04 -15.69
N SER A 126 -18.82 -3.95 -16.61
CA SER A 126 -20.19 -4.46 -16.75
C SER A 126 -20.19 -5.81 -17.47
N ASP A 127 -21.37 -6.39 -17.67
CA ASP A 127 -21.55 -7.59 -18.49
C ASP A 127 -21.02 -7.45 -19.92
N THR A 128 -20.83 -6.23 -20.41
CA THR A 128 -20.36 -5.95 -21.78
C THR A 128 -18.98 -5.28 -21.84
N GLU A 129 -18.39 -4.94 -20.69
CA GLU A 129 -17.18 -4.14 -20.60
C GLU A 129 -16.21 -4.72 -19.56
N ILE A 130 -15.02 -5.11 -20.03
CA ILE A 130 -13.88 -5.45 -19.19
C ILE A 130 -12.90 -4.28 -19.30
N ALA A 131 -12.67 -3.56 -18.21
CA ALA A 131 -11.73 -2.45 -18.21
C ALA A 131 -10.30 -2.90 -18.51
N VAL A 132 -9.51 -2.02 -19.15
CA VAL A 132 -8.12 -2.30 -19.54
C VAL A 132 -7.22 -1.17 -19.06
N CYS A 133 -6.09 -1.52 -18.46
CA CYS A 133 -5.11 -0.59 -17.94
C CYS A 133 -3.99 -0.36 -18.96
N ASN A 134 -3.88 0.85 -19.51
CA ASN A 134 -2.78 1.24 -20.41
C ASN A 134 -1.81 2.13 -19.61
N LEU A 135 -0.67 1.58 -19.18
CA LEU A 135 0.16 2.17 -18.12
C LEU A 135 1.52 2.68 -18.62
N GLY A 136 2.00 3.75 -17.98
CA GLY A 136 3.36 4.27 -18.13
C GLY A 136 3.74 5.14 -16.94
N SER A 137 5.03 5.35 -16.68
CA SER A 137 5.47 6.14 -15.51
C SER A 137 6.56 7.14 -15.85
N VAL A 138 6.44 8.35 -15.34
CA VAL A 138 7.45 9.41 -15.45
C VAL A 138 8.54 9.19 -14.41
N ASN A 139 9.80 9.20 -14.83
CA ASN A 139 10.95 9.22 -13.92
C ASN A 139 11.16 10.64 -13.36
N LEU A 140 10.79 10.90 -12.11
CA LEU A 140 10.90 12.24 -11.51
C LEU A 140 12.33 12.75 -11.37
N VAL A 141 13.30 11.86 -11.13
CA VAL A 141 14.73 12.22 -10.97
C VAL A 141 15.25 12.93 -12.22
N ASN A 142 14.88 12.45 -13.40
CA ASN A 142 15.29 13.06 -14.67
C ASN A 142 14.69 14.45 -14.93
N HIS A 143 13.79 14.91 -14.07
CA HIS A 143 13.15 16.22 -14.15
C HIS A 143 13.58 17.15 -13.02
N LEU A 144 14.64 16.80 -12.29
CA LEU A 144 15.27 17.73 -11.35
C LEU A 144 16.35 18.55 -12.06
N LYS A 145 16.34 19.86 -11.80
CA LYS A 145 17.33 20.82 -12.28
C LYS A 145 17.49 21.91 -11.23
N ASP A 146 18.74 22.21 -10.86
CA ASP A 146 19.09 23.27 -9.91
C ASP A 146 18.31 23.18 -8.58
N GLY A 147 18.12 21.95 -8.07
CA GLY A 147 17.40 21.69 -6.82
C GLY A 147 15.89 21.93 -6.89
N LYS A 148 15.30 21.92 -8.09
CA LYS A 148 13.86 22.13 -8.32
C LYS A 148 13.35 21.21 -9.43
N LEU A 149 12.03 21.08 -9.53
CA LEU A 149 11.37 20.37 -10.63
C LEU A 149 11.38 21.24 -11.89
N ASP A 150 11.99 20.74 -12.97
CA ASP A 150 12.01 21.34 -14.31
C ASP A 150 10.64 21.11 -14.98
N LEU A 151 9.76 22.10 -14.83
CA LEU A 151 8.38 22.05 -15.32
C LEU A 151 8.28 21.99 -16.84
N ASP A 152 9.18 22.65 -17.57
CA ASP A 152 9.16 22.66 -19.03
C ASP A 152 9.55 21.28 -19.58
N LYS A 153 10.60 20.67 -19.02
CA LYS A 153 10.98 19.30 -19.35
C LYS A 153 9.89 18.30 -18.98
N LEU A 154 9.27 18.47 -17.81
CA LEU A 154 8.19 17.60 -17.34
C LEU A 154 6.99 17.67 -18.29
N LYS A 155 6.59 18.87 -18.71
CA LYS A 155 5.53 19.08 -19.71
C LYS A 155 5.83 18.35 -21.02
N ALA A 156 7.03 18.50 -21.56
CA ALA A 156 7.43 17.85 -22.81
C ALA A 156 7.40 16.32 -22.72
N THR A 157 7.91 15.76 -21.62
CA THR A 157 7.88 14.32 -21.35
C THR A 157 6.44 13.81 -21.24
N ILE A 158 5.59 14.48 -20.46
CA ILE A 158 4.20 14.06 -20.23
C ILE A 158 3.38 14.14 -21.51
N HIS A 159 3.55 15.19 -22.31
CA HIS A 159 2.87 15.31 -23.59
C HIS A 159 3.18 14.10 -24.51
N THR A 160 4.45 13.70 -24.56
CA THR A 160 4.87 12.52 -25.32
C THR A 160 4.31 11.24 -24.71
N ALA A 161 4.38 11.07 -23.39
CA ALA A 161 3.89 9.89 -22.69
C ALA A 161 2.37 9.69 -22.90
N MET A 162 1.57 10.76 -22.78
CA MET A 162 0.12 10.70 -23.01
C MET A 162 -0.22 10.28 -24.44
N ARG A 163 0.49 10.81 -25.45
CA ARG A 163 0.31 10.37 -26.84
C ARG A 163 0.70 8.90 -27.03
N MET A 164 1.79 8.44 -26.42
CA MET A 164 2.19 7.03 -26.48
C MET A 164 1.12 6.12 -25.85
N LEU A 165 0.56 6.49 -24.70
CA LEU A 165 -0.49 5.73 -24.04
C LEU A 165 -1.80 5.73 -24.85
N ASP A 166 -2.21 6.85 -25.44
CA ASP A 166 -3.38 6.88 -26.33
C ASP A 166 -3.15 6.03 -27.59
N ASN A 167 -1.94 5.99 -28.14
CA ASN A 167 -1.61 5.11 -29.27
C ASN A 167 -1.70 3.62 -28.89
N VAL A 168 -1.32 3.25 -27.65
CA VAL A 168 -1.43 1.85 -27.16
C VAL A 168 -2.87 1.37 -27.22
N VAL A 169 -3.86 2.22 -26.95
CA VAL A 169 -5.29 1.86 -27.05
C VAL A 169 -5.66 1.37 -28.46
N ASP A 170 -5.06 1.95 -29.51
CA ASP A 170 -5.38 1.55 -30.89
C ASP A 170 -4.55 0.36 -31.38
N VAL A 171 -3.30 0.25 -30.93
CA VAL A 171 -2.35 -0.79 -31.36
C VAL A 171 -2.49 -2.10 -30.59
N ASN A 172 -3.04 -2.04 -29.36
CA ASN A 172 -3.12 -3.21 -28.50
C ASN A 172 -3.98 -4.34 -29.11
N TYR A 173 -3.51 -5.57 -28.97
CA TYR A 173 -4.30 -6.75 -29.30
C TYR A 173 -5.22 -7.10 -28.12
N TYR A 174 -6.52 -7.15 -28.37
CA TYR A 174 -7.52 -7.50 -27.35
C TYR A 174 -7.97 -8.95 -27.52
N ALA A 175 -7.66 -9.79 -26.53
CA ALA A 175 -8.05 -11.20 -26.54
C ALA A 175 -9.58 -11.41 -26.47
N VAL A 176 -10.32 -10.47 -25.88
CA VAL A 176 -11.77 -10.56 -25.71
C VAL A 176 -12.48 -9.28 -26.17
N GLY A 177 -13.62 -9.43 -26.84
CA GLY A 177 -14.38 -8.31 -27.41
C GLY A 177 -14.83 -7.27 -26.38
N LYS A 178 -15.19 -7.70 -25.17
CA LYS A 178 -15.58 -6.81 -24.06
C LYS A 178 -14.46 -5.84 -23.65
N ALA A 179 -13.20 -6.29 -23.72
CA ALA A 179 -12.03 -5.48 -23.42
C ALA A 179 -11.78 -4.43 -24.50
N ARG A 180 -11.88 -4.84 -25.78
CA ARG A 180 -11.80 -3.92 -26.92
C ARG A 180 -12.90 -2.86 -26.86
N ASN A 181 -14.13 -3.28 -26.56
CA ASN A 181 -15.29 -2.39 -26.42
C ASN A 181 -15.03 -1.30 -25.37
N SER A 182 -14.71 -1.69 -24.14
CA SER A 182 -14.44 -0.75 -23.05
C SER A 182 -13.30 0.22 -23.39
N ASN A 183 -12.15 -0.31 -23.84
CA ASN A 183 -10.96 0.51 -24.04
C ASN A 183 -11.13 1.49 -25.22
N LEU A 184 -11.78 1.12 -26.33
CA LEU A 184 -12.03 2.07 -27.43
C LEU A 184 -13.12 3.10 -27.11
N LYS A 185 -14.13 2.72 -26.32
CA LYS A 185 -15.25 3.61 -25.95
C LYS A 185 -14.80 4.71 -25.00
N HIS A 186 -13.98 4.37 -24.00
CA HIS A 186 -13.60 5.25 -22.89
C HIS A 186 -12.17 5.78 -22.99
N ARG A 187 -11.28 5.02 -23.66
CA ARG A 187 -9.85 5.33 -23.83
C ARG A 187 -9.10 5.69 -22.53
N PRO A 188 -9.30 4.96 -21.41
CA PRO A 188 -8.60 5.26 -20.17
C PRO A 188 -7.11 4.97 -20.30
N VAL A 189 -6.27 5.81 -19.72
CA VAL A 189 -4.83 5.55 -19.56
C VAL A 189 -4.42 5.80 -18.11
N GLY A 190 -3.29 5.26 -17.69
CA GLY A 190 -2.75 5.41 -16.34
C GLY A 190 -1.29 5.85 -16.39
N LEU A 191 -1.07 7.16 -16.43
CA LEU A 191 0.25 7.75 -16.26
C LEU A 191 0.55 7.89 -14.76
N GLY A 192 1.61 7.22 -14.31
CA GLY A 192 2.13 7.29 -12.96
C GLY A 192 3.46 8.04 -12.89
N ILE A 193 4.09 7.96 -11.71
CA ILE A 193 5.43 8.48 -11.43
C ILE A 193 6.29 7.38 -10.81
N MET A 194 7.61 7.51 -10.92
CA MET A 194 8.60 6.71 -10.22
C MET A 194 9.82 7.55 -9.84
N GLY A 195 10.66 7.02 -8.96
CA GLY A 195 11.83 7.74 -8.46
C GLY A 195 11.48 8.84 -7.45
N PHE A 196 10.34 8.74 -6.75
CA PHE A 196 9.90 9.77 -5.80
C PHE A 196 10.87 9.90 -4.62
N GLN A 197 11.25 8.79 -3.99
CA GLN A 197 12.21 8.79 -2.88
C GLN A 197 13.60 9.27 -3.32
N ASP A 198 14.01 8.93 -4.54
CA ASP A 198 15.27 9.40 -5.13
C ASP A 198 15.24 10.91 -5.31
N ALA A 199 14.14 11.45 -5.84
CA ALA A 199 13.96 12.88 -6.02
C ALA A 199 14.02 13.62 -4.68
N LEU A 200 13.39 13.08 -3.63
CA LEU A 200 13.51 13.63 -2.27
C LEU A 200 14.96 13.64 -1.76
N GLN A 201 15.72 12.56 -1.98
CA GLN A 201 17.13 12.47 -1.56
C GLN A 201 18.01 13.48 -2.32
N GLU A 202 17.78 13.67 -3.62
CA GLU A 202 18.47 14.68 -4.43
C GLU A 202 18.12 16.11 -3.98
N LEU A 203 16.87 16.35 -3.58
CA LEU A 203 16.39 17.62 -3.03
C LEU A 203 16.77 17.84 -1.56
N ARG A 204 17.42 16.87 -0.90
CA ARG A 204 17.77 16.90 0.54
C ARG A 204 16.56 16.96 1.47
N VAL A 205 15.45 16.35 1.06
CA VAL A 205 14.20 16.32 1.82
C VAL A 205 13.99 14.93 2.44
N PRO A 206 13.94 14.80 3.78
CA PRO A 206 13.52 13.56 4.41
C PRO A 206 12.06 13.22 4.05
N TYR A 207 11.75 11.95 3.78
CA TYR A 207 10.38 11.56 3.42
C TYR A 207 9.38 11.89 4.55
N ALA A 208 9.77 11.65 5.81
CA ALA A 208 8.96 11.98 6.98
C ALA A 208 9.02 13.47 7.33
N SER A 209 8.55 14.34 6.44
CA SER A 209 8.57 15.80 6.61
C SER A 209 7.42 16.50 5.89
N ASN A 210 7.11 17.73 6.30
CA ASN A 210 6.11 18.56 5.62
C ASN A 210 6.59 18.97 4.22
N GLU A 211 7.90 19.13 4.03
CA GLU A 211 8.52 19.41 2.75
C GLU A 211 8.31 18.28 1.75
N ALA A 212 8.32 17.02 2.20
CA ALA A 212 7.99 15.87 1.35
C ALA A 212 6.49 15.82 1.01
N VAL A 213 5.61 16.19 1.95
CA VAL A 213 4.16 16.31 1.71
C VAL A 213 3.87 17.41 0.68
N GLU A 214 4.55 18.55 0.80
CA GLU A 214 4.43 19.65 -0.17
C GLU A 214 5.01 19.27 -1.54
N PHE A 215 6.16 18.59 -1.57
CA PHE A 215 6.71 18.09 -2.83
C PHE A 215 5.78 17.04 -3.48
N ALA A 216 5.18 16.14 -2.70
CA ALA A 216 4.19 15.19 -3.18
C ALA A 216 2.99 15.89 -3.82
N ASP A 217 2.54 16.99 -3.21
CA ASP A 217 1.46 17.83 -3.71
C ASP A 217 1.83 18.49 -5.04
N ARG A 218 2.88 19.34 -5.04
CA ARG A 218 3.24 20.16 -6.21
C ARG A 218 3.73 19.35 -7.40
N SER A 219 4.49 18.29 -7.15
CA SER A 219 4.94 17.42 -8.25
C SER A 219 3.75 16.75 -8.94
N MET A 220 2.76 16.29 -8.18
CA MET A 220 1.58 15.64 -8.75
C MET A 220 0.59 16.64 -9.34
N GLU A 221 0.49 17.86 -8.80
CA GLU A 221 -0.25 18.96 -9.41
C GLU A 221 0.28 19.25 -10.82
N ALA A 222 1.60 19.38 -10.97
CA ALA A 222 2.25 19.60 -12.26
C ALA A 222 2.06 18.42 -13.23
N VAL A 223 2.24 17.18 -12.74
CA VAL A 223 2.01 15.98 -13.57
C VAL A 223 0.56 15.95 -14.09
N SER A 224 -0.39 16.23 -13.19
CA SER A 224 -1.82 16.20 -13.50
C SER A 224 -2.21 17.27 -14.51
N TYR A 225 -1.76 18.51 -14.28
CA TYR A 225 -2.00 19.64 -15.17
C TYR A 225 -1.54 19.34 -16.60
N TYR A 226 -0.29 18.88 -16.76
CA TYR A 226 0.26 18.60 -18.09
C TYR A 226 -0.34 17.35 -18.74
N ALA A 227 -0.75 16.34 -17.96
CA ALA A 227 -1.39 15.15 -18.52
C ALA A 227 -2.78 15.48 -19.08
N PHE A 228 -3.57 16.26 -18.35
CA PHE A 228 -4.88 16.69 -18.83
C PHE A 228 -4.77 17.67 -20.00
N TRP A 229 -3.79 18.58 -19.96
CA TRP A 229 -3.49 19.45 -21.09
C TRP A 229 -3.15 18.67 -22.36
N ALA A 230 -2.31 17.63 -22.24
CA ALA A 230 -1.97 16.76 -23.37
C ALA A 230 -3.19 15.97 -23.88
N SER A 231 -4.06 15.51 -22.99
CA SER A 231 -5.29 14.80 -23.40
C SER A 231 -6.26 15.73 -24.16
N THR A 232 -6.36 17.00 -23.80
CA THR A 232 -7.18 17.97 -24.55
C THR A 232 -6.54 18.37 -25.89
N GLU A 233 -5.21 18.41 -25.99
CA GLU A 233 -4.50 18.54 -27.28
C GLU A 233 -4.77 17.36 -28.21
N LEU A 234 -4.75 16.14 -27.68
CA LEU A 234 -5.14 14.95 -28.43
C LEU A 234 -6.62 14.97 -28.80
N ALA A 235 -7.50 15.55 -27.97
CA ALA A 235 -8.91 15.71 -28.30
C ALA A 235 -9.12 16.67 -29.48
N ALA A 236 -8.36 17.76 -29.53
CA ALA A 236 -8.38 18.70 -30.65
C ALA A 236 -7.89 18.06 -31.96
N GLU A 237 -6.87 17.19 -31.88
CA GLU A 237 -6.31 16.48 -33.05
C GLU A 237 -7.19 15.30 -33.51
N ARG A 238 -7.66 14.47 -32.57
CA ARG A 238 -8.21 13.13 -32.84
C ARG A 238 -9.69 12.98 -32.47
N GLY A 239 -10.30 14.03 -31.92
CA GLY A 239 -11.62 13.99 -31.32
C GLY A 239 -11.63 13.44 -29.90
N ARG A 240 -12.71 13.76 -29.18
CA ARG A 240 -12.99 13.30 -27.81
C ARG A 240 -13.22 11.79 -27.77
N TYR A 241 -13.06 11.15 -26.61
CA TYR A 241 -13.49 9.75 -26.46
C TYR A 241 -15.03 9.64 -26.58
N SER A 242 -15.50 8.46 -26.99
CA SER A 242 -16.89 8.26 -27.43
C SER A 242 -17.92 8.56 -26.34
N SER A 243 -17.63 8.24 -25.08
CA SER A 243 -18.52 8.49 -23.95
C SER A 243 -18.21 9.79 -23.19
N TYR A 244 -17.64 10.81 -23.85
CA TYR A 244 -17.24 12.05 -23.18
C TYR A 244 -18.41 12.84 -22.59
N GLU A 245 -19.52 12.96 -23.34
CA GLU A 245 -20.66 13.77 -22.88
C GLU A 245 -21.32 13.18 -21.64
N GLY A 246 -21.55 14.04 -20.63
CA GLY A 246 -22.06 13.67 -19.30
C GLY A 246 -20.96 13.38 -18.26
N SER A 247 -19.72 13.18 -18.68
CA SER A 247 -18.57 12.97 -17.78
C SER A 247 -18.34 14.17 -16.84
N LEU A 248 -17.57 13.96 -15.77
CA LEU A 248 -17.10 15.08 -14.93
C LEU A 248 -16.33 16.11 -15.78
N TRP A 249 -15.53 15.67 -16.76
CA TRP A 249 -14.81 16.56 -17.67
C TRP A 249 -15.75 17.48 -18.47
N SER A 250 -16.82 16.92 -19.05
CA SER A 250 -17.81 17.70 -19.82
C SER A 250 -18.59 18.70 -18.97
N ARG A 251 -18.71 18.42 -17.66
CA ARG A 251 -19.31 19.32 -16.67
C ARG A 251 -18.33 20.33 -16.10
N GLY A 252 -17.07 20.30 -16.55
CA GLY A 252 -16.02 21.14 -16.01
C GLY A 252 -15.73 20.86 -14.54
N ILE A 253 -15.72 19.59 -14.12
CA ILE A 253 -15.34 19.15 -12.77
C ILE A 253 -14.05 18.32 -12.89
N LEU A 254 -12.98 18.83 -12.29
CA LEU A 254 -11.64 18.24 -12.28
C LEU A 254 -11.41 17.42 -10.98
N PRO A 255 -10.31 16.64 -10.86
CA PRO A 255 -10.07 15.79 -9.68
C PRO A 255 -10.07 16.53 -8.34
N GLN A 256 -9.55 17.76 -8.29
CA GLN A 256 -9.57 18.60 -7.09
C GLN A 256 -10.98 19.09 -6.76
N ASP A 257 -11.81 19.38 -7.76
CA ASP A 257 -13.21 19.80 -7.57
C ASP A 257 -14.06 18.61 -7.07
N SER A 258 -13.73 17.39 -7.49
CA SER A 258 -14.44 16.17 -7.07
C SER A 258 -14.35 15.91 -5.55
N LEU A 259 -13.40 16.54 -4.85
CA LEU A 259 -13.34 16.49 -3.38
C LEU A 259 -14.54 17.18 -2.74
N GLN A 260 -15.06 18.25 -3.37
CA GLN A 260 -16.28 18.91 -2.91
C GLN A 260 -17.48 17.95 -3.01
N LEU A 261 -17.59 17.23 -4.13
CA LEU A 261 -18.62 16.20 -4.30
C LEU A 261 -18.52 15.11 -3.23
N LEU A 262 -17.29 14.66 -2.92
CA LEU A 262 -17.06 13.67 -1.86
C LEU A 262 -17.45 14.23 -0.48
N MET A 263 -17.10 15.48 -0.18
CA MET A 263 -17.45 16.13 1.08
C MET A 263 -18.97 16.22 1.25
N GLU A 264 -19.67 16.61 0.18
CA GLU A 264 -21.13 16.69 0.16
C GLU A 264 -21.76 15.30 0.34
N GLU A 265 -21.39 14.32 -0.48
CA GLU A 265 -21.94 12.96 -0.41
C GLU A 265 -21.68 12.30 0.96
N ARG A 266 -20.46 12.41 1.50
CA ARG A 266 -20.07 11.77 2.77
C ARG A 266 -20.67 12.46 3.99
N GLY A 267 -20.79 13.80 3.98
CA GLY A 267 -21.40 14.56 5.08
C GLY A 267 -20.58 14.64 6.38
N GLY A 268 -19.28 14.32 6.33
CA GLY A 268 -18.37 14.35 7.49
C GLY A 268 -17.11 13.51 7.25
N TYR A 269 -16.18 13.47 8.20
CA TYR A 269 -14.99 12.60 8.16
C TYR A 269 -14.17 12.70 6.85
N LEU A 270 -14.01 13.92 6.34
CA LEU A 270 -13.13 14.23 5.22
C LEU A 270 -12.30 15.46 5.59
N GLU A 271 -11.00 15.27 5.69
CA GLU A 271 -10.06 16.35 6.00
C GLU A 271 -8.93 16.32 4.98
N VAL A 272 -9.06 17.15 3.95
CA VAL A 272 -8.12 17.22 2.83
C VAL A 272 -7.70 18.66 2.61
N ASP A 273 -6.44 18.85 2.22
CA ASP A 273 -6.00 20.14 1.71
C ASP A 273 -6.64 20.41 0.34
N THR A 274 -6.93 21.67 0.03
CA THR A 274 -7.53 22.08 -1.24
C THR A 274 -6.69 23.13 -1.98
N SER A 275 -5.45 23.35 -1.54
CA SER A 275 -4.53 24.31 -2.15
C SER A 275 -4.12 23.89 -3.57
N SER A 276 -3.93 24.88 -4.43
CA SER A 276 -3.46 24.76 -5.81
C SER A 276 -2.49 25.90 -6.14
N THR A 277 -1.61 25.70 -7.12
CA THR A 277 -0.61 26.66 -7.56
C THR A 277 -0.61 26.92 -9.07
N LEU A 278 -1.25 26.07 -9.87
CA LEU A 278 -1.32 26.22 -11.33
C LEU A 278 -2.63 26.85 -11.82
N ASP A 279 -2.63 27.35 -13.06
CA ASP A 279 -3.79 27.99 -13.70
C ASP A 279 -4.80 26.95 -14.22
N TRP A 280 -5.57 26.41 -13.29
CA TRP A 280 -6.61 25.41 -13.55
C TRP A 280 -7.79 25.96 -14.35
N ASP A 281 -8.04 27.27 -14.31
CA ASP A 281 -9.10 27.91 -15.08
C ASP A 281 -8.79 27.90 -16.58
N ALA A 282 -7.53 28.15 -16.96
CA ALA A 282 -7.10 28.00 -18.35
C ALA A 282 -7.26 26.56 -18.86
N LEU A 283 -6.92 25.56 -18.05
CA LEU A 283 -7.11 24.16 -18.41
C LEU A 283 -8.61 23.81 -18.51
N ARG A 284 -9.43 24.28 -17.57
CA ARG A 284 -10.89 24.07 -17.59
C ARG A 284 -11.52 24.69 -18.84
N ALA A 285 -11.13 25.91 -19.22
CA ALA A 285 -11.59 26.56 -20.44
C ALA A 285 -11.20 25.77 -21.70
N ARG A 286 -9.96 25.27 -21.74
CA ARG A 286 -9.47 24.43 -22.85
C ARG A 286 -10.23 23.11 -22.96
N ILE A 287 -10.49 22.44 -21.83
CA ILE A 287 -11.34 21.24 -21.79
C ILE A 287 -12.75 21.56 -22.26
N GLY A 288 -13.33 22.70 -21.87
CA GLY A 288 -14.64 23.13 -22.38
C GLY A 288 -14.67 23.32 -23.90
N GLN A 289 -13.57 23.82 -24.48
CA GLN A 289 -13.45 24.04 -25.92
C GLN A 289 -13.27 22.72 -26.71
N TYR A 290 -12.27 21.92 -26.35
CA TYR A 290 -11.85 20.76 -27.15
C TYR A 290 -12.31 19.42 -26.59
N GLY A 291 -12.62 19.36 -25.30
CA GLY A 291 -12.89 18.13 -24.56
C GLY A 291 -11.62 17.38 -24.18
N MET A 292 -11.78 16.11 -23.84
CA MET A 292 -10.70 15.19 -23.42
C MET A 292 -10.64 13.99 -24.36
N ARG A 293 -9.42 13.51 -24.66
CA ARG A 293 -9.21 12.29 -25.45
C ARG A 293 -9.36 11.02 -24.62
N ASN A 294 -9.09 11.10 -23.32
CA ASN A 294 -9.05 9.96 -22.41
C ASN A 294 -10.00 10.18 -21.24
N SER A 295 -10.79 9.15 -20.87
CA SER A 295 -11.72 9.25 -19.73
C SER A 295 -11.00 9.36 -18.38
N ASN A 296 -9.83 8.76 -18.28
CA ASN A 296 -8.93 8.77 -17.14
C ASN A 296 -7.50 8.88 -17.66
N CYS A 297 -6.63 9.61 -16.97
CA CYS A 297 -5.26 9.85 -17.39
C CYS A 297 -4.22 9.39 -16.38
N LEU A 298 -4.52 9.40 -15.08
CA LEU A 298 -3.51 9.28 -14.02
C LEU A 298 -3.79 8.08 -13.12
N ALA A 299 -2.78 7.24 -12.93
CA ALA A 299 -2.79 6.17 -11.94
C ALA A 299 -1.34 5.84 -11.56
N ILE A 300 -1.02 5.85 -10.27
CA ILE A 300 0.33 5.50 -9.81
C ILE A 300 0.37 4.00 -9.52
N ALA A 301 0.77 3.22 -10.51
CA ALA A 301 0.96 1.77 -10.40
C ALA A 301 2.33 1.43 -9.78
N PRO A 302 2.52 0.18 -9.30
CA PRO A 302 3.83 -0.28 -8.86
C PRO A 302 4.78 -0.35 -10.06
N THR A 303 6.00 0.15 -9.90
CA THR A 303 6.97 0.23 -11.01
C THR A 303 8.18 -0.68 -10.82
N ALA A 304 8.05 -1.78 -10.06
CA ALA A 304 9.17 -2.62 -9.62
C ALA A 304 10.17 -2.95 -10.74
N THR A 305 9.70 -3.47 -11.88
CA THR A 305 10.57 -3.84 -13.01
C THR A 305 11.15 -2.63 -13.72
N ILE A 306 10.31 -1.65 -14.10
CA ILE A 306 10.77 -0.51 -14.91
C ILE A 306 11.67 0.46 -14.11
N ALA A 307 11.46 0.58 -12.79
CA ALA A 307 12.32 1.36 -11.91
C ALA A 307 13.70 0.73 -11.76
N ASN A 308 13.77 -0.61 -11.68
CA ASN A 308 15.03 -1.35 -11.73
C ASN A 308 15.77 -1.16 -13.07
N ILE A 309 15.05 -1.15 -14.20
CA ILE A 309 15.64 -0.94 -15.54
C ILE A 309 16.30 0.44 -15.62
N VAL A 310 15.64 1.49 -15.14
CA VAL A 310 16.16 2.88 -15.23
C VAL A 310 16.98 3.31 -14.02
N GLY A 311 17.12 2.47 -12.99
CA GLY A 311 17.98 2.69 -11.83
C GLY A 311 17.49 3.76 -10.86
N VAL A 312 16.18 3.79 -10.57
CA VAL A 312 15.55 4.70 -9.59
C VAL A 312 14.66 3.93 -8.60
N SER A 313 14.24 4.58 -7.50
CA SER A 313 13.25 4.02 -6.57
C SER A 313 11.90 3.72 -7.22
N ALA A 314 11.21 2.69 -6.72
CA ALA A 314 9.93 2.25 -7.25
C ALA A 314 8.80 3.22 -6.87
N SER A 315 8.08 3.72 -7.88
CA SER A 315 6.85 4.51 -7.73
C SER A 315 6.99 5.66 -6.71
N ILE A 316 6.13 5.64 -5.70
CA ILE A 316 6.09 6.57 -4.56
C ILE A 316 6.68 5.94 -3.28
N GLU A 317 7.32 4.77 -3.38
CA GLU A 317 7.75 4.02 -2.21
C GLU A 317 8.95 4.66 -1.52
N PRO A 318 8.98 4.69 -0.18
CA PRO A 318 10.20 4.97 0.55
C PRO A 318 11.24 3.86 0.33
N THR A 319 12.52 4.17 0.58
CA THR A 319 13.58 3.16 0.48
C THR A 319 13.33 2.04 1.50
N TYR A 320 13.17 0.80 1.04
CA TYR A 320 12.95 -0.34 1.92
C TYR A 320 14.19 -0.65 2.78
N GLN A 321 15.37 -0.71 2.16
CA GLN A 321 16.67 -0.91 2.80
C GLN A 321 17.73 -0.12 2.03
N ASN A 322 18.62 0.58 2.73
CA ASN A 322 19.68 1.34 2.06
C ASN A 322 20.76 0.46 1.45
N ILE A 323 20.97 -0.75 1.98
CA ILE A 323 21.84 -1.76 1.40
C ILE A 323 21.14 -3.12 1.53
N TYR A 324 21.05 -3.86 0.42
CA TYR A 324 20.47 -5.20 0.41
C TYR A 324 21.27 -6.13 -0.49
N VAL A 325 21.15 -7.44 -0.25
CA VAL A 325 21.82 -8.46 -1.07
C VAL A 325 20.83 -9.01 -2.08
N LYS A 326 21.18 -8.90 -3.36
CA LYS A 326 20.46 -9.54 -4.46
C LYS A 326 21.20 -10.82 -4.86
N SER A 327 20.60 -11.96 -4.60
CA SER A 327 21.12 -13.25 -5.08
C SER A 327 20.61 -13.52 -6.51
N ASN A 328 21.50 -13.94 -7.40
CA ASN A 328 21.16 -14.43 -8.73
C ASN A 328 22.01 -15.67 -9.06
N LEU A 329 21.82 -16.26 -10.26
CA LEU A 329 22.54 -17.46 -10.70
C LEU A 329 24.08 -17.33 -10.68
N SER A 330 24.61 -16.10 -10.69
CA SER A 330 26.04 -15.78 -10.69
C SER A 330 26.58 -15.39 -9.31
N GLY A 331 25.77 -15.48 -8.25
CA GLY A 331 26.16 -15.20 -6.87
C GLY A 331 25.36 -14.07 -6.21
N GLU A 332 25.87 -13.61 -5.07
CA GLU A 332 25.27 -12.57 -4.26
C GLU A 332 25.89 -11.20 -4.55
N PHE A 333 25.05 -10.23 -4.93
CA PHE A 333 25.46 -8.87 -5.24
C PHE A 333 24.88 -7.91 -4.22
N THR A 334 25.75 -7.20 -3.49
CA THR A 334 25.32 -6.10 -2.62
C THR A 334 24.87 -4.92 -3.49
N VAL A 335 23.61 -4.53 -3.36
CA VAL A 335 23.06 -3.31 -3.95
C VAL A 335 22.99 -2.25 -2.87
N ALA A 336 23.59 -1.09 -3.10
CA ALA A 336 23.62 0.02 -2.16
C ALA A 336 22.92 1.25 -2.73
N ASN A 337 22.27 2.01 -1.86
CA ASN A 337 21.69 3.31 -2.18
C ASN A 337 22.80 4.26 -2.65
N LYS A 338 22.79 4.59 -3.95
CA LYS A 338 23.82 5.42 -4.58
C LYS A 338 23.94 6.82 -3.97
N TYR A 339 22.83 7.40 -3.50
CA TYR A 339 22.82 8.73 -2.88
C TYR A 339 23.49 8.70 -1.51
N LEU A 340 23.14 7.70 -0.68
CA LEU A 340 23.78 7.48 0.62
C LEU A 340 25.29 7.26 0.47
N VAL A 341 25.70 6.40 -0.46
CA VAL A 341 27.13 6.13 -0.71
C VAL A 341 27.86 7.41 -1.13
N ALA A 342 27.26 8.23 -1.99
CA ALA A 342 27.85 9.49 -2.42
C ALA A 342 28.04 10.46 -1.25
N ASP A 343 27.06 10.57 -0.35
CA ASP A 343 27.15 11.43 0.83
C ASP A 343 28.16 10.93 1.86
N LEU A 344 28.16 9.64 2.17
CA LEU A 344 29.15 9.05 3.08
C LEU A 344 30.57 9.22 2.53
N LYS A 345 30.77 9.14 1.21
CA LYS A 345 32.06 9.45 0.59
C LYS A 345 32.45 10.92 0.76
N LYS A 346 31.53 11.86 0.54
CA LYS A 346 31.79 13.30 0.77
C LYS A 346 32.16 13.60 2.22
N LEU A 347 31.57 12.86 3.17
CA LEU A 347 31.84 12.99 4.59
C LEU A 347 33.11 12.22 5.05
N GLY A 348 33.78 11.47 4.16
CA GLY A 348 34.91 10.63 4.54
C GLY A 348 34.54 9.44 5.45
N LEU A 349 33.27 9.02 5.43
CA LEU A 349 32.71 7.95 6.26
C LEU A 349 32.52 6.63 5.52
N TRP A 350 32.78 6.59 4.21
CA TRP A 350 32.61 5.38 3.40
C TRP A 350 33.86 4.49 3.44
N ASP A 351 33.87 3.53 4.35
CA ASP A 351 34.92 2.51 4.52
C ASP A 351 34.33 1.10 4.70
N GLU A 352 35.21 0.08 4.74
CA GLU A 352 34.80 -1.32 4.90
C GLU A 352 34.00 -1.56 6.19
N VAL A 353 34.34 -0.85 7.27
CA VAL A 353 33.63 -0.93 8.56
C VAL A 353 32.22 -0.38 8.42
N MET A 354 32.04 0.78 7.79
CA MET A 354 30.72 1.36 7.52
C MET A 354 29.86 0.43 6.66
N VAL A 355 30.43 -0.19 5.62
CA VAL A 355 29.71 -1.16 4.79
C VAL A 355 29.27 -2.37 5.62
N ALA A 356 30.15 -2.88 6.49
CA ALA A 356 29.83 -3.99 7.39
C ALA A 356 28.74 -3.61 8.40
N ASP A 357 28.80 -2.42 8.99
CA ASP A 357 27.82 -1.92 9.96
C ASP A 357 26.43 -1.77 9.30
N ILE A 358 26.35 -1.13 8.13
CA ILE A 358 25.08 -0.97 7.41
C ILE A 358 24.50 -2.34 7.04
N LYS A 359 25.32 -3.31 6.65
CA LYS A 359 24.86 -4.69 6.39
C LYS A 359 24.37 -5.37 7.66
N TYR A 360 25.10 -5.21 8.77
CA TYR A 360 24.74 -5.79 10.07
C TYR A 360 23.38 -5.29 10.56
N PHE A 361 23.09 -4.01 10.33
CA PHE A 361 21.80 -3.40 10.64
C PHE A 361 20.78 -3.44 9.49
N ASP A 362 20.95 -4.35 8.51
CA ASP A 362 19.99 -4.58 7.42
C ASP A 362 19.61 -3.31 6.63
N GLY A 363 20.59 -2.41 6.43
CA GLY A 363 20.39 -1.16 5.71
C GLY A 363 19.86 -0.01 6.58
N SER A 364 19.53 -0.25 7.86
CA SER A 364 19.19 0.81 8.82
C SER A 364 20.44 1.59 9.23
N LEU A 365 20.29 2.91 9.35
CA LEU A 365 21.36 3.79 9.80
C LEU A 365 21.19 4.21 11.27
N ALA A 366 20.04 3.90 11.88
CA ALA A 366 19.64 4.42 13.19
C ALA A 366 20.63 4.07 14.32
N LYS A 367 21.30 2.91 14.23
CA LYS A 367 22.20 2.38 15.26
C LYS A 367 23.70 2.61 14.97
N ILE A 368 24.03 3.40 13.96
CA ILE A 368 25.42 3.66 13.56
C ILE A 368 25.81 5.07 14.03
N ASP A 369 26.51 5.14 15.16
CA ASP A 369 26.90 6.40 15.82
C ASP A 369 27.76 7.31 14.94
N ARG A 370 28.56 6.72 14.05
CA ARG A 370 29.43 7.43 13.10
C ARG A 370 28.66 8.28 12.08
N ILE A 371 27.40 7.95 11.79
CA ILE A 371 26.60 8.64 10.78
C ILE A 371 25.92 9.86 11.43
N PRO A 372 26.07 11.08 10.89
CA PRO A 372 25.38 12.27 11.38
C PRO A 372 23.85 12.13 11.40
N ALA A 373 23.19 12.84 12.34
CA ALA A 373 21.75 12.71 12.56
C ALA A 373 20.90 13.15 11.36
N ASP A 374 21.34 14.18 10.63
CA ASP A 374 20.71 14.66 9.41
C ASP A 374 20.77 13.62 8.28
N ILE A 375 21.89 12.91 8.14
CA ILE A 375 22.04 11.79 7.18
C ILE A 375 21.13 10.62 7.59
N ARG A 376 21.07 10.26 8.87
CA ARG A 376 20.13 9.22 9.35
C ARG A 376 18.68 9.58 9.06
N THR A 377 18.31 10.84 9.22
CA THR A 377 16.95 11.34 8.96
C THR A 377 16.63 11.31 7.46
N LEU A 378 17.55 11.77 6.61
CA LEU A 378 17.36 11.82 5.15
C LEU A 378 17.22 10.42 4.52
N TYR A 379 17.98 9.45 5.04
CA TYR A 379 18.01 8.07 4.55
C TYR A 379 17.25 7.09 5.44
N ALA A 380 16.31 7.58 6.26
CA ALA A 380 15.40 6.75 7.02
C ALA A 380 14.64 5.80 6.08
N THR A 381 14.67 4.52 6.39
CA THR A 381 14.01 3.47 5.62
C THR A 381 12.51 3.45 5.89
N ALA A 382 11.77 2.68 5.08
CA ALA A 382 10.33 2.54 5.14
C ALA A 382 9.77 2.17 6.54
N PHE A 383 10.55 1.46 7.36
CA PHE A 383 10.14 1.05 8.72
C PHE A 383 10.62 1.97 9.83
N GLU A 384 11.46 2.96 9.51
CA GLU A 384 11.98 3.95 10.47
C GLU A 384 11.14 5.24 10.46
N MET A 385 10.21 5.36 9.52
CA MET A 385 9.28 6.49 9.41
C MET A 385 7.90 6.15 9.97
N GLU A 386 7.25 7.16 10.58
CA GLU A 386 5.85 7.04 10.98
C GLU A 386 4.96 6.92 9.74
N THR A 387 4.06 5.93 9.76
CA THR A 387 3.22 5.56 8.63
C THR A 387 2.29 6.68 8.16
N SER A 388 1.93 7.61 9.06
CA SER A 388 1.08 8.77 8.74
C SER A 388 1.67 9.63 7.61
N TRP A 389 3.00 9.76 7.51
CA TRP A 389 3.65 10.52 6.44
C TRP A 389 3.36 9.96 5.05
N LEU A 390 3.27 8.64 4.92
CA LEU A 390 2.89 7.99 3.65
C LEU A 390 1.44 8.31 3.29
N VAL A 391 0.55 8.29 4.28
CA VAL A 391 -0.87 8.62 4.10
C VAL A 391 -1.06 10.09 3.74
N GLU A 392 -0.36 11.01 4.40
CA GLU A 392 -0.45 12.45 4.12
C GLU A 392 0.09 12.77 2.71
N CYS A 393 1.25 12.23 2.34
CA CYS A 393 1.78 12.39 0.98
C CYS A 393 0.82 11.81 -0.07
N ALA A 394 0.24 10.64 0.18
CA ALA A 394 -0.70 10.01 -0.72
C ALA A 394 -2.00 10.83 -0.84
N SER A 395 -2.49 11.41 0.25
CA SER A 395 -3.68 12.26 0.27
C SER A 395 -3.49 13.48 -0.62
N ARG A 396 -2.35 14.18 -0.50
CA ARG A 396 -2.03 15.34 -1.34
C ARG A 396 -1.97 14.98 -2.82
N ARG A 397 -1.34 13.85 -3.17
CA ARG A 397 -1.34 13.36 -4.56
C ARG A 397 -2.74 13.00 -5.06
N GLN A 398 -3.56 12.36 -4.23
CA GLN A 398 -4.89 11.86 -4.59
C GLN A 398 -5.87 12.99 -4.94
N LYS A 399 -5.60 14.24 -4.53
CA LYS A 399 -6.33 15.42 -4.99
C LYS A 399 -6.32 15.56 -6.50
N TRP A 400 -5.18 15.24 -7.13
CA TRP A 400 -4.90 15.48 -8.55
C TRP A 400 -5.12 14.26 -9.44
N ILE A 401 -5.19 13.07 -8.85
CA ILE A 401 -5.30 11.79 -9.56
C ILE A 401 -6.77 11.44 -9.79
N ASP A 402 -7.16 11.20 -11.05
CA ASP A 402 -8.51 10.84 -11.45
C ASP A 402 -8.84 9.35 -11.23
N GLN A 403 -7.84 8.47 -11.18
CA GLN A 403 -7.95 7.10 -10.65
C GLN A 403 -7.41 7.04 -9.22
N ALA A 404 -6.52 6.10 -8.89
CA ALA A 404 -5.94 5.94 -7.56
C ALA A 404 -4.41 5.71 -7.61
N GLN A 405 -3.83 5.25 -6.49
CA GLN A 405 -2.41 4.97 -6.35
C GLN A 405 -2.19 3.70 -5.52
N SER A 406 -1.26 2.85 -5.94
CA SER A 406 -0.85 1.68 -5.17
C SER A 406 -0.05 2.12 -3.95
N LEU A 407 -0.70 2.22 -2.81
CA LEU A 407 -0.08 2.68 -1.57
C LEU A 407 0.24 1.52 -0.64
N ASN A 408 1.50 1.07 -0.64
CA ASN A 408 1.96 0.16 0.41
C ASN A 408 2.04 0.89 1.75
N ILE A 409 1.73 0.15 2.82
CA ILE A 409 1.78 0.62 4.19
C ILE A 409 2.89 -0.14 4.91
N TYR A 410 3.89 0.58 5.42
CA TYR A 410 4.99 0.02 6.19
C TYR A 410 4.82 0.37 7.66
N MET A 411 4.94 -0.63 8.53
CA MET A 411 4.72 -0.45 9.95
C MET A 411 5.70 -1.29 10.78
N ALA A 412 6.54 -0.61 11.56
CA ALA A 412 7.31 -1.23 12.63
C ALA A 412 6.48 -1.33 13.92
N GLY A 413 6.60 -2.46 14.63
CA GLY A 413 5.86 -2.70 15.87
C GLY A 413 4.34 -2.60 15.68
N ALA A 414 3.83 -3.30 14.66
CA ALA A 414 2.42 -3.26 14.30
C ALA A 414 1.53 -3.75 15.45
N SER A 415 0.42 -3.05 15.68
CA SER A 415 -0.59 -3.39 16.67
C SER A 415 -1.98 -3.10 16.13
N GLY A 416 -3.01 -3.75 16.68
CA GLY A 416 -4.40 -3.50 16.27
C GLY A 416 -4.79 -2.02 16.37
N LYS A 417 -4.27 -1.30 17.38
CA LYS A 417 -4.48 0.14 17.56
C LYS A 417 -3.82 0.96 16.44
N LYS A 418 -2.55 0.71 16.13
CA LYS A 418 -1.85 1.44 15.05
C LYS A 418 -2.48 1.20 13.68
N LEU A 419 -2.93 -0.04 13.42
CA LEU A 419 -3.66 -0.38 12.19
C LEU A 419 -4.98 0.39 12.12
N ASP A 420 -5.78 0.36 13.19
CA ASP A 420 -7.04 1.10 13.27
C ASP A 420 -6.85 2.59 12.97
N GLU A 421 -5.89 3.24 13.64
CA GLU A 421 -5.56 4.66 13.45
C GLU A 421 -5.09 4.96 12.01
N THR A 422 -4.21 4.12 11.46
CA THR A 422 -3.66 4.31 10.11
C THR A 422 -4.73 4.22 9.02
N TYR A 423 -5.56 3.18 9.05
CA TYR A 423 -6.57 2.97 8.00
C TYR A 423 -7.77 3.91 8.15
N LYS A 424 -8.11 4.34 9.38
CA LYS A 424 -9.05 5.46 9.58
C LYS A 424 -8.49 6.77 9.05
N LEU A 425 -7.22 7.07 9.29
CA LEU A 425 -6.56 8.25 8.73
C LEU A 425 -6.60 8.21 7.19
N ALA A 426 -6.30 7.07 6.56
CA ALA A 426 -6.39 6.90 5.12
C ALA A 426 -7.78 7.27 4.56
N TRP A 427 -8.84 6.80 5.23
CA TRP A 427 -10.22 7.13 4.86
C TRP A 427 -10.56 8.61 5.07
N ILE A 428 -10.20 9.17 6.23
CA ILE A 428 -10.42 10.59 6.58
C ILE A 428 -9.69 11.51 5.59
N ARG A 429 -8.51 11.10 5.13
CA ARG A 429 -7.71 11.82 4.13
C ARG A 429 -8.17 11.62 2.68
N GLY A 430 -9.35 11.03 2.48
CA GLY A 430 -9.99 10.91 1.16
C GLY A 430 -9.26 10.00 0.18
N LEU A 431 -8.44 9.07 0.68
CA LEU A 431 -7.81 8.07 -0.18
C LEU A 431 -8.85 7.16 -0.82
N LYS A 432 -8.54 6.72 -2.03
CA LYS A 432 -9.35 5.73 -2.75
C LYS A 432 -8.92 4.31 -2.38
N THR A 433 -7.62 4.07 -2.26
CA THR A 433 -7.07 2.72 -2.09
C THR A 433 -5.83 2.69 -1.20
N THR A 434 -5.61 1.53 -0.61
CA THR A 434 -4.35 1.08 -0.02
C THR A 434 -3.99 -0.28 -0.62
N TYR A 435 -2.74 -0.71 -0.48
CA TYR A 435 -2.24 -1.93 -1.09
C TYR A 435 -1.71 -2.92 -0.04
N TYR A 436 -0.45 -3.37 -0.11
CA TYR A 436 0.08 -4.29 0.89
C TYR A 436 0.36 -3.58 2.22
N LEU A 437 0.03 -4.27 3.30
CA LEU A 437 0.63 -4.04 4.61
C LEU A 437 1.94 -4.82 4.70
N ARG A 438 3.03 -4.12 5.03
CA ARG A 438 4.35 -4.69 5.32
C ARG A 438 4.68 -4.42 6.78
N THR A 439 4.98 -5.47 7.52
CA THR A 439 5.35 -5.38 8.94
C THR A 439 6.71 -6.03 9.19
N LEU A 440 7.43 -5.53 10.19
CA LEU A 440 8.58 -6.21 10.76
C LEU A 440 8.14 -6.98 12.01
N GLY A 441 8.55 -8.25 12.11
CA GLY A 441 8.42 -9.02 13.35
C GLY A 441 9.29 -8.43 14.46
N ALA A 442 8.86 -8.55 15.71
CA ALA A 442 9.54 -7.98 16.87
C ALA A 442 10.93 -8.61 17.14
N THR A 443 11.17 -9.83 16.66
CA THR A 443 12.42 -10.59 16.84
C THR A 443 13.04 -10.92 15.49
N SER A 444 13.99 -10.11 15.04
CA SER A 444 14.99 -10.55 14.07
C SER A 444 15.94 -11.51 14.79
N ALA A 445 16.04 -12.77 14.31
CA ALA A 445 17.03 -13.72 14.83
C ALA A 445 18.43 -13.09 14.75
N GLU A 446 19.21 -13.17 15.85
CA GLU A 446 20.60 -12.72 15.87
C GLU A 446 21.35 -13.37 14.71
N LYS A 447 21.86 -12.53 13.80
CA LYS A 447 22.62 -13.00 12.64
C LYS A 447 24.03 -13.35 13.10
N SER A 448 24.44 -14.60 12.88
CA SER A 448 25.83 -15.00 13.01
C SER A 448 26.65 -14.28 11.93
N THR A 449 27.36 -13.22 12.32
CA THR A 449 28.37 -12.60 11.47
C THR A 449 29.61 -13.48 11.47
N GLY A 450 29.57 -14.54 10.67
CA GLY A 450 30.77 -15.29 10.32
C GLY A 450 31.74 -14.35 9.59
N LYS A 451 32.98 -14.28 10.05
CA LYS A 451 34.09 -13.71 9.26
C LYS A 451 34.19 -14.56 7.99
N GLY A 452 33.77 -14.01 6.86
CA GLY A 452 33.97 -14.63 5.54
C GLY A 452 35.47 -14.81 5.32
N GLY A 453 35.93 -16.06 5.31
CA GLY A 453 37.35 -16.34 5.14
C GLY A 453 37.83 -17.76 5.47
N GLU A 454 36.99 -18.79 5.42
CA GLU A 454 37.49 -20.17 5.34
C GLU A 454 36.78 -20.89 4.21
N LEU A 455 37.46 -20.90 3.06
CA LEU A 455 37.18 -21.79 1.96
C LEU A 455 37.20 -23.22 2.51
N ASN A 456 36.12 -23.98 2.26
CA ASN A 456 36.12 -25.44 2.39
C ASN A 456 37.17 -26.02 1.43
N ALA A 457 38.42 -26.07 1.88
CA ALA A 457 39.45 -26.88 1.26
C ALA A 457 39.12 -28.33 1.57
N VAL A 458 38.50 -29.02 0.62
CA VAL A 458 38.36 -30.47 0.66
C VAL A 458 39.76 -31.05 0.47
N SER A 459 40.36 -31.56 1.53
CA SER A 459 41.62 -32.29 1.48
C SER A 459 41.40 -33.65 0.81
N SER A 460 41.85 -33.76 -0.43
CA SER A 460 41.97 -35.04 -1.13
C SER A 460 43.22 -35.77 -0.64
N SER A 461 43.05 -36.75 0.24
CA SER A 461 44.05 -37.80 0.45
C SER A 461 43.35 -39.09 0.89
N GLY A 462 43.27 -40.03 -0.04
CA GLY A 462 42.79 -41.38 0.21
C GLY A 462 43.76 -42.23 1.01
N GLY A 463 43.26 -43.39 1.42
CA GLY A 463 44.08 -44.55 1.75
C GLY A 463 44.01 -45.02 3.20
N ALA A 464 43.21 -46.08 3.38
CA ALA A 464 43.60 -47.32 4.06
C ALA A 464 43.74 -47.38 5.60
N TYR A 465 42.87 -48.24 6.19
CA TYR A 465 43.10 -49.20 7.31
C TYR A 465 43.46 -48.59 8.70
N ASP A 466 43.06 -49.09 9.88
CA ASP A 466 42.27 -50.23 10.35
C ASP A 466 41.98 -50.01 11.85
N SER A 467 40.97 -50.74 12.36
CA SER A 467 40.90 -51.35 13.70
C SER A 467 40.60 -50.53 14.98
N THR A 468 39.40 -50.83 15.51
CA THR A 468 39.09 -51.32 16.88
C THR A 468 38.95 -50.40 18.12
N ARG A 469 37.72 -50.48 18.66
CA ARG A 469 37.26 -50.77 20.04
C ARG A 469 37.25 -49.72 21.17
N ALA A 470 36.02 -49.56 21.71
CA ALA A 470 35.58 -49.62 23.13
C ALA A 470 36.07 -48.47 24.07
N SER A 471 35.42 -48.03 25.15
CA SER A 471 34.26 -48.41 26.00
C SER A 471 34.04 -47.21 26.95
N ALA A 472 32.84 -46.65 27.10
CA ALA A 472 31.91 -46.77 28.25
C ALA A 472 32.28 -46.15 29.63
N ARG A 473 31.24 -45.54 30.25
CA ARG A 473 30.95 -45.28 31.71
C ARG A 473 31.69 -44.10 32.37
N SER A 474 31.17 -43.35 33.36
CA SER A 474 29.92 -43.34 34.17
C SER A 474 29.95 -42.18 35.20
N GLY A 475 28.77 -41.69 35.65
CA GLY A 475 28.47 -41.12 37.00
C GLY A 475 29.01 -39.71 37.31
N SER A 476 28.45 -38.86 38.19
CA SER A 476 27.38 -38.95 39.20
C SER A 476 27.12 -37.54 39.81
N GLU A 477 25.83 -37.23 40.06
CA GLU A 477 25.18 -36.54 41.21
C GLU A 477 25.71 -35.27 41.95
N SER A 478 24.69 -34.50 42.43
CA SER A 478 24.50 -33.79 43.72
C SER A 478 24.51 -32.23 43.68
N LEU A 479 23.35 -31.56 43.85
CA LEU A 479 22.66 -31.07 45.08
C LEU A 479 23.21 -29.73 45.64
N SER A 480 22.45 -28.63 45.59
CA SER A 480 21.75 -27.94 46.72
C SER A 480 22.07 -26.42 46.61
N GLY A 481 21.32 -25.40 47.04
CA GLY A 481 20.04 -25.18 47.73
C GLY A 481 20.04 -23.75 48.33
N ALA A 482 18.87 -23.07 48.35
CA ALA A 482 18.47 -21.88 49.16
C ALA A 482 19.24 -20.53 48.96
N GLY A 483 18.68 -19.32 49.14
CA GLY A 483 17.41 -18.86 49.73
C GLY A 483 17.20 -17.33 49.53
N ALA A 484 16.03 -16.85 49.99
CA ALA A 484 15.35 -15.58 49.70
C ALA A 484 15.89 -14.31 50.39
N MET A 485 15.43 -13.12 49.93
CA MET A 485 14.88 -12.03 50.78
C MET A 485 14.09 -10.98 49.99
N SER A 486 13.01 -10.51 50.62
CA SER A 486 12.02 -9.51 50.17
C SER A 486 12.29 -8.10 50.71
N SER A 487 11.80 -7.06 50.03
CA SER A 487 11.19 -5.89 50.70
C SER A 487 10.25 -5.16 49.74
N GLY A 488 9.07 -4.78 50.23
CA GLY A 488 8.05 -4.05 49.50
C GLY A 488 7.87 -2.61 49.99
N SER A 489 7.21 -1.79 49.17
CA SER A 489 6.55 -0.56 49.61
C SER A 489 5.23 -0.38 48.84
N SER A 490 4.16 -0.33 49.64
CA SER A 490 2.76 -0.02 49.37
C SER A 490 2.54 1.31 48.62
N ALA A 491 1.74 1.34 47.56
CA ALA A 491 0.29 1.60 47.52
C ALA A 491 -0.08 3.07 47.17
N ILE A 492 -0.54 3.26 45.94
CA ILE A 492 -1.54 4.26 45.56
C ILE A 492 -2.63 3.46 44.84
N ASN A 493 -3.81 3.39 45.44
CA ASN A 493 -4.95 2.65 44.91
C ASN A 493 -6.05 3.64 44.51
N ALA A 494 -6.80 3.25 43.47
CA ALA A 494 -8.23 3.53 43.23
C ALA A 494 -8.55 4.30 41.92
N ALA A 495 -8.49 3.59 40.79
CA ALA A 495 -9.46 3.69 39.68
C ALA A 495 -9.22 2.54 38.68
N ALA A 496 -9.33 1.29 39.12
CA ALA A 496 -9.24 0.11 38.27
C ALA A 496 -10.20 -0.96 38.77
N ALA A 497 -11.49 -0.76 38.51
CA ALA A 497 -12.52 -1.77 38.75
C ALA A 497 -13.36 -1.88 37.49
N ASN A 498 -12.90 -2.76 36.58
CA ASN A 498 -13.64 -3.51 35.56
C ASN A 498 -12.69 -3.98 34.44
N LEU A 499 -11.68 -4.75 34.82
CA LEU A 499 -10.99 -5.64 33.88
C LEU A 499 -11.40 -7.07 34.24
N PRO A 500 -11.80 -7.92 33.26
CA PRO A 500 -12.01 -9.33 33.52
C PRO A 500 -10.69 -9.97 34.00
N GLU A 501 -10.80 -10.97 34.88
CA GLU A 501 -9.64 -11.71 35.40
C GLU A 501 -8.79 -12.25 34.24
N PRO A 502 -7.45 -12.25 34.37
CA PRO A 502 -6.58 -12.83 33.35
C PRO A 502 -6.94 -14.30 33.14
N GLU A 503 -7.29 -14.64 31.90
CA GLU A 503 -7.50 -16.00 31.44
C GLU A 503 -6.25 -16.83 31.80
N ILE A 504 -6.45 -17.90 32.57
CA ILE A 504 -5.40 -18.88 32.82
C ILE A 504 -5.10 -19.54 31.47
N GLU A 505 -3.99 -19.14 30.82
CA GLU A 505 -3.46 -19.86 29.66
C GLU A 505 -3.22 -21.31 30.09
N GLY A 506 -4.07 -22.22 29.60
CA GLY A 506 -3.88 -23.66 29.77
C GLY A 506 -2.51 -24.08 29.24
N ARG A 507 -1.88 -25.06 29.89
CA ARG A 507 -0.59 -25.60 29.45
C ARG A 507 -0.70 -26.09 28.00
N ALA A 508 0.06 -25.47 27.10
CA ALA A 508 0.17 -25.92 25.72
C ALA A 508 0.66 -27.37 25.67
N CYS A 509 0.04 -28.19 24.81
CA CYS A 509 0.49 -29.56 24.58
C CYS A 509 1.85 -29.55 23.87
N THR A 510 2.82 -30.29 24.38
CA THR A 510 4.21 -30.33 23.88
C THR A 510 4.56 -31.62 23.14
N MET A 511 3.57 -32.49 22.88
CA MET A 511 3.78 -33.78 22.23
C MET A 511 4.13 -33.61 20.75
N ARG A 512 4.99 -34.50 20.23
CA ARG A 512 5.46 -34.52 18.84
C ARG A 512 4.96 -35.76 18.11
N PRO A 513 4.88 -35.74 16.76
CA PRO A 513 4.55 -36.92 15.97
C PRO A 513 5.49 -38.09 16.29
N GLY A 514 4.90 -39.20 16.76
CA GLY A 514 5.62 -40.40 17.20
C GLY A 514 5.69 -40.58 18.72
N ASP A 515 5.29 -39.58 19.53
CA ASP A 515 5.18 -39.74 20.97
C ASP A 515 4.00 -40.67 21.34
N PRO A 516 4.14 -41.54 22.36
CA PRO A 516 3.05 -42.43 22.78
C PRO A 516 1.80 -41.64 23.19
N GLY A 517 0.66 -41.93 22.55
CA GLY A 517 -0.61 -41.22 22.79
C GLY A 517 -0.81 -39.94 21.97
N PHE A 518 0.14 -39.58 21.08
CA PHE A 518 0.01 -38.40 20.20
C PHE A 518 -1.24 -38.47 19.33
N GLU A 519 -1.55 -39.64 18.76
CA GLU A 519 -2.73 -39.83 17.91
C GLU A 519 -4.06 -39.78 18.67
N GLU A 520 -4.03 -39.87 20.00
CA GLU A 520 -5.21 -39.87 20.88
C GLU A 520 -5.38 -38.54 21.63
N CYS A 521 -4.43 -37.61 21.50
CA CYS A 521 -4.47 -36.31 22.18
C CYS A 521 -5.43 -35.35 21.44
N GLU A 522 -6.53 -34.99 22.11
CA GLU A 522 -7.56 -34.09 21.60
C GLU A 522 -7.05 -32.69 21.23
N ALA A 523 -5.92 -32.26 21.81
CA ALA A 523 -5.28 -30.98 21.46
C ALA A 523 -4.29 -31.07 20.28
N CYS A 524 -3.89 -32.27 19.86
CA CYS A 524 -2.97 -32.50 18.72
C CYS A 524 -3.68 -32.90 17.43
N GLN A 525 -4.93 -33.39 17.51
CA GLN A 525 -5.85 -33.52 16.38
C GLN A 525 -6.46 -32.16 16.02
#